data_AF-A0A524FQ56-F1
#
_entry.id   AF-A0A524FQ56-F1
#
_cell.length_a   1.000
_cell.length_b   1.000
_cell.length_c   1.000
_cell.angle_alpha   90.00
_cell.angle_beta   90.00
_cell.angle_gamma   90.00
#
_symmetry.space_group_name_H-M   'P 1'
#
loop_
_entity.id
_entity.type
_entity.pdbx_description
1 polymer ?
#
loop_
_entity_poly.entity_id
_entity_poly.type
_entity_poly.pdbx_seq_one_letter_code
_entity_poly.pdbx_strand_id
1 'polypeptide(L)'
;MAGSMKSALLFIIAAILCIVQLIVSIVGFDDGIGAMAAGVFAFVNIIGFLFARSGSMMAVFRDVGSYGNVVIREDTGQRIQGTPCFGVCFGIMTIVVAYLFADMIEGELGIIATSPTIIAGIVTILAGIVFALDYRGPYTRQDF
;
A
#
# COMPACT_ATOMS: atom_id res chain seq x y z
N MET A 1 8.81 -9.91 15.59
CA MET A 1 8.76 -8.51 15.12
C MET A 1 7.29 -8.18 14.89
N ALA A 2 6.73 -7.20 15.59
CA ALA A 2 5.34 -6.81 15.38
C ALA A 2 5.29 -5.73 14.28
N GLY A 3 4.49 -5.94 13.24
CA GLY A 3 4.21 -4.90 12.24
C GLY A 3 3.36 -3.76 12.81
N SER A 4 2.91 -2.82 11.97
CA SER A 4 2.01 -1.73 12.40
C SER A 4 0.55 -2.11 12.14
N MET A 5 -0.22 -2.29 13.22
CA MET A 5 -1.67 -2.52 13.07
C MET A 5 -2.41 -1.29 12.54
N LYS A 6 -1.93 -0.06 12.81
CA LYS A 6 -2.58 1.14 12.27
C LYS A 6 -2.46 1.17 10.75
N SER A 7 -1.27 0.91 10.22
CA SER A 7 -1.06 0.78 8.77
C SER A 7 -1.87 -0.38 8.18
N ALA A 8 -1.88 -1.54 8.85
CA ALA A 8 -2.65 -2.70 8.41
C ALA A 8 -4.16 -2.37 8.29
N LEU A 9 -4.74 -1.66 9.27
CA LEU A 9 -6.14 -1.24 9.21
C LEU A 9 -6.41 -0.29 8.05
N LEU A 10 -5.49 0.62 7.74
CA LEU A 10 -5.62 1.51 6.58
C LEU A 10 -5.62 0.73 5.26
N PHE A 11 -4.76 -0.29 5.11
CA PHE A 11 -4.81 -1.19 3.95
C PHE A 11 -6.14 -1.96 3.84
N ILE A 12 -6.73 -2.40 4.97
CA ILE A 12 -8.07 -3.01 4.97
C ILE A 12 -9.13 -2.01 4.51
N ILE A 13 -9.10 -0.78 5.03
CA ILE A 13 -10.07 0.25 4.64
C ILE A 13 -9.96 0.54 3.14
N ALA A 14 -8.74 0.66 2.61
CA ALA A 14 -8.51 0.81 1.17
C ALA A 14 -9.04 -0.38 0.37
N ALA A 15 -8.85 -1.63 0.84
CA ALA A 15 -9.42 -2.80 0.19
C ALA A 15 -10.95 -2.76 0.14
N ILE A 16 -11.61 -2.38 1.25
CA ILE A 16 -13.07 -2.26 1.31
C ILE A 16 -13.57 -1.21 0.33
N LEU A 17 -12.91 -0.05 0.24
CA LEU A 17 -13.26 0.99 -0.73
C LEU A 17 -13.14 0.51 -2.18
N CYS A 18 -12.11 -0.28 -2.50
CA CYS A 18 -12.00 -0.92 -3.82
C CYS A 18 -13.09 -1.97 -4.07
N ILE A 19 -13.55 -2.70 -3.05
CA ILE A 19 -14.70 -3.62 -3.19
C ILE A 19 -15.99 -2.84 -3.45
N VAL A 20 -16.18 -1.70 -2.76
CA VAL A 20 -17.31 -0.80 -3.03
C VAL A 20 -17.27 -0.31 -4.47
N GLN A 21 -16.10 0.12 -4.96
CA GLN A 21 -15.92 0.48 -6.36
C GLN A 21 -16.35 -0.65 -7.30
N LEU A 22 -15.86 -1.87 -7.05
CA LEU A 22 -16.19 -3.02 -7.87
C LEU A 22 -17.70 -3.22 -7.98
N ILE A 23 -18.42 -3.13 -6.86
CA ILE A 23 -19.89 -3.26 -6.85
C ILE A 23 -20.54 -2.12 -7.64
N VAL A 24 -20.08 -0.88 -7.45
CA VAL A 24 -20.61 0.29 -8.19
C VAL A 24 -20.36 0.14 -9.70
N SER A 25 -19.18 -0.30 -10.11
CA SER A 25 -18.86 -0.52 -11.52
C SER A 25 -19.73 -1.61 -12.16
N ILE A 26 -19.97 -2.73 -11.47
CA ILE A 26 -20.82 -3.82 -11.98
C ILE A 26 -22.29 -3.42 -12.01
N VAL A 27 -22.82 -2.88 -10.90
CA VAL A 27 -24.27 -2.68 -10.73
C VAL A 27 -24.73 -1.34 -11.31
N GLY A 28 -23.91 -0.29 -11.18
CA GLY A 28 -24.27 1.07 -11.55
C GLY A 28 -23.94 1.44 -13.00
N PHE A 29 -22.90 0.83 -13.58
CA PHE A 29 -22.34 1.28 -14.86
C PHE A 29 -22.12 0.15 -15.88
N ASP A 30 -22.35 -1.11 -15.51
CA ASP A 30 -22.04 -2.30 -16.34
C ASP A 30 -20.60 -2.28 -16.91
N ASP A 31 -19.67 -1.70 -16.15
CA ASP A 31 -18.27 -1.54 -16.54
C ASP A 31 -17.43 -2.70 -16.00
N GLY A 32 -17.26 -3.71 -16.85
CA GLY A 32 -16.45 -4.89 -16.53
C GLY A 32 -14.96 -4.59 -16.34
N ILE A 33 -14.42 -3.55 -17.00
CA ILE A 33 -12.98 -3.24 -16.92
C ILE A 33 -12.68 -2.50 -15.61
N GLY A 34 -13.48 -1.49 -15.26
CA GLY A 34 -13.38 -0.81 -13.97
C GLY A 34 -13.59 -1.76 -12.79
N ALA A 35 -14.55 -2.69 -12.91
CA ALA A 35 -14.76 -3.73 -11.91
C ALA A 35 -13.56 -4.66 -11.74
N MET A 36 -12.93 -5.08 -12.84
CA MET A 36 -11.71 -5.91 -12.81
C MET A 36 -10.54 -5.16 -12.16
N ALA A 37 -10.31 -3.90 -12.54
CA ALA A 37 -9.25 -3.08 -11.98
C ALA A 37 -9.45 -2.87 -10.46
N ALA A 38 -10.67 -2.53 -10.04
CA ALA A 38 -11.03 -2.40 -8.64
C ALA A 38 -10.82 -3.70 -7.85
N GLY A 39 -11.15 -4.86 -8.44
CA GLY A 39 -10.91 -6.16 -7.84
C GLY A 39 -9.42 -6.46 -7.62
N VAL A 40 -8.58 -6.16 -8.62
CA VAL A 40 -7.12 -6.29 -8.50
C VAL A 40 -6.59 -5.36 -7.40
N PHE A 41 -7.06 -4.12 -7.34
CA PHE A 41 -6.64 -3.18 -6.31
C PHE A 41 -7.07 -3.59 -4.90
N ALA A 42 -8.26 -4.18 -4.76
CA ALA A 42 -8.71 -4.74 -3.50
C ALA A 42 -7.79 -5.90 -3.05
N PHE A 43 -7.46 -6.81 -3.97
CA PHE A 43 -6.57 -7.94 -3.70
C PHE A 43 -5.17 -7.49 -3.27
N VAL A 44 -4.59 -6.51 -3.98
CA VAL A 44 -3.28 -5.94 -3.67
C VAL A 44 -3.31 -5.25 -2.30
N ASN A 45 -4.36 -4.52 -1.95
CA ASN A 45 -4.52 -3.95 -0.61
C ASN A 45 -4.62 -5.01 0.49
N ILE A 46 -5.28 -6.15 0.25
CA ILE A 46 -5.33 -7.27 1.21
C ILE A 46 -3.93 -7.86 1.43
N ILE A 47 -3.14 -8.00 0.37
CA ILE A 47 -1.73 -8.37 0.48
C ILE A 47 -0.96 -7.34 1.32
N GLY A 48 -1.16 -6.04 1.05
CA GLY A 48 -0.61 -4.94 1.83
C GLY A 48 -0.94 -5.01 3.31
N PHE A 49 -2.18 -5.37 3.66
CA PHE A 49 -2.61 -5.62 5.04
C PHE A 49 -1.80 -6.74 5.70
N LEU A 50 -1.65 -7.89 5.03
CA LEU A 50 -0.90 -9.02 5.57
C LEU A 50 0.58 -8.64 5.78
N PHE A 51 1.15 -7.86 4.88
CA PHE A 51 2.52 -7.36 4.99
C PHE A 51 2.69 -6.33 6.10
N ALA A 52 1.78 -5.38 6.22
CA ALA A 52 1.80 -4.38 7.29
C ALA A 52 1.61 -5.04 8.67
N ARG A 53 0.78 -6.08 8.77
CA ARG A 53 0.55 -6.84 10.00
C ARG A 53 1.75 -7.71 10.39
N SER A 54 2.35 -8.41 9.43
CA SER A 54 3.48 -9.31 9.67
C SER A 54 4.83 -8.60 9.76
N GLY A 55 4.95 -7.40 9.19
CA GLY A 55 6.22 -6.69 9.05
C GLY A 55 7.21 -7.37 8.10
N SER A 56 6.73 -8.22 7.20
CA SER A 56 7.54 -9.20 6.44
C SER A 56 8.25 -8.67 5.19
N MET A 57 7.98 -7.43 4.74
CA MET A 57 8.77 -6.80 3.67
C MET A 57 10.03 -6.11 4.20
N MET A 58 10.80 -6.84 5.01
CA MET A 58 12.17 -6.47 5.33
C MET A 58 13.08 -6.90 4.17
N ALA A 59 13.36 -5.98 3.25
CA ALA A 59 14.56 -6.09 2.41
C ALA A 59 15.78 -5.68 3.24
N VAL A 60 16.06 -6.39 4.33
CA VAL A 60 17.41 -6.34 4.93
C VAL A 60 18.24 -7.28 4.06
N PHE A 61 18.96 -6.71 3.10
CA PHE A 61 20.01 -7.44 2.39
C PHE A 61 21.03 -7.90 3.43
N ARG A 62 20.94 -9.17 3.85
CA ARG A 62 21.77 -9.74 4.92
C ARG A 62 23.17 -10.12 4.46
N ASP A 63 23.44 -10.15 3.16
CA ASP A 63 24.72 -10.58 2.60
C ASP A 63 25.41 -9.45 1.83
N VAL A 64 26.21 -8.67 2.55
CA VAL A 64 27.43 -8.11 1.98
C VAL A 64 28.53 -9.12 2.30
N GLY A 65 29.08 -9.75 1.25
CA GLY A 65 30.11 -10.78 1.39
C GLY A 65 31.28 -10.35 2.29
N SER A 66 31.94 -11.35 2.89
CA SER A 66 33.07 -11.16 3.81
C SER A 66 34.21 -10.38 3.16
N TYR A 67 34.26 -9.07 3.40
CA TYR A 67 35.38 -8.20 3.07
C TYR A 67 36.14 -7.84 4.36
N GLY A 68 36.79 -8.83 4.98
CA GLY A 68 37.74 -8.60 6.08
C GLY A 68 37.15 -7.96 7.35
N ASN A 69 38.03 -7.43 8.20
CA ASN A 69 37.69 -6.77 9.47
C ASN A 69 37.02 -5.40 9.22
N VAL A 70 35.77 -5.40 8.79
CA VAL A 70 34.94 -4.19 8.69
C VAL A 70 34.01 -4.15 9.88
N VAL A 71 34.14 -3.10 10.70
CA VAL A 71 33.19 -2.80 11.77
C VAL A 71 31.87 -2.38 11.12
N ILE A 72 30.90 -3.29 11.07
CA ILE A 72 29.54 -3.00 10.64
C ILE A 72 28.93 -2.03 11.66
N ARG A 73 28.76 -0.76 11.29
CA ARG A 73 27.88 0.14 12.06
C ARG A 73 26.44 -0.25 11.72
N GLU A 74 25.72 -0.79 12.70
CA GLU A 74 24.39 -1.41 12.55
C GLU A 74 23.25 -0.45 12.21
N ASP A 75 23.48 0.86 12.10
CA ASP A 75 22.42 1.81 11.78
C ASP A 75 22.93 2.97 10.91
N THR A 76 22.66 2.90 9.61
CA THR A 76 22.81 4.06 8.72
C THR A 76 21.66 5.07 8.90
N GLY A 77 20.68 4.77 9.76
CA GLY A 77 19.38 5.46 9.82
C GLY A 77 18.48 5.15 8.61
N GLN A 78 18.98 4.44 7.60
CA GLN A 78 18.27 4.18 6.35
C GLN A 78 17.52 2.84 6.45
N ARG A 79 16.19 2.93 6.53
CA ARG A 79 15.29 1.77 6.65
C ARG A 79 14.61 1.51 5.29
N ILE A 80 15.30 0.85 4.36
CA ILE A 80 14.69 0.45 3.07
C ILE A 80 13.70 -0.68 3.36
N GLN A 81 12.40 -0.37 3.32
CA GLN A 81 11.34 -1.34 3.57
C GLN A 81 10.36 -1.36 2.41
N GLY A 82 9.93 -2.58 2.04
CA GLY A 82 9.00 -2.75 0.91
C GLY A 82 7.60 -2.22 1.23
N THR A 83 7.13 -2.28 2.48
CA THR A 83 5.77 -1.83 2.87
C THR A 83 5.47 -0.35 2.62
N PRO A 84 6.34 0.62 2.99
CA PRO A 84 6.09 2.03 2.67
C PRO A 84 6.21 2.32 1.17
N CYS A 85 7.18 1.71 0.48
CA CYS A 85 7.32 1.82 -0.97
C CYS A 85 6.07 1.28 -1.69
N PHE A 86 5.59 0.11 -1.24
CA PHE A 86 4.33 -0.47 -1.67
C PHE A 86 3.17 0.50 -1.44
N GLY A 87 2.94 0.96 -0.22
CA GLY A 87 1.82 1.86 0.08
C GLY A 87 1.81 3.15 -0.75
N VAL A 88 2.97 3.80 -0.92
CA VAL A 88 3.07 5.07 -1.66
C VAL A 88 2.99 4.85 -3.17
N CYS A 89 3.82 3.97 -3.74
CA CYS A 89 3.86 3.75 -5.18
C CYS A 89 2.56 3.11 -5.70
N PHE A 90 2.06 2.09 -4.99
CA PHE A 90 0.78 1.46 -5.34
C PHE A 90 -0.39 2.42 -5.18
N GLY A 91 -0.40 3.25 -4.12
CA GLY A 91 -1.45 4.24 -3.91
C GLY A 91 -1.50 5.30 -5.02
N ILE A 92 -0.34 5.81 -5.46
CA ILE A 92 -0.25 6.73 -6.61
C ILE A 92 -0.76 6.04 -7.88
N MET A 93 -0.31 4.82 -8.16
CA MET A 93 -0.78 4.06 -9.34
C MET A 93 -2.29 3.82 -9.31
N THR A 94 -2.86 3.53 -8.14
CA THR A 94 -4.30 3.34 -7.96
C THR A 94 -5.08 4.61 -8.32
N ILE A 95 -4.60 5.79 -7.89
CA ILE A 95 -5.22 7.08 -8.22
C ILE A 95 -5.12 7.36 -9.72
N VAL A 96 -3.94 7.17 -10.32
CA VAL A 96 -3.73 7.43 -11.75
C VAL A 96 -4.63 6.54 -12.60
N VAL A 97 -4.69 5.24 -12.30
CA VAL A 97 -5.52 4.30 -13.04
C VAL A 97 -7.01 4.61 -12.84
N ALA A 98 -7.44 4.97 -11.63
CA ALA A 98 -8.82 5.40 -11.39
C ALA A 98 -9.19 6.63 -12.22
N TYR A 99 -8.27 7.60 -12.36
CA TYR A 99 -8.49 8.79 -13.18
C TYR A 99 -8.61 8.45 -14.67
N LEU A 100 -7.75 7.57 -15.18
CA LEU A 100 -7.84 7.11 -16.57
C LEU A 100 -9.18 6.43 -16.88
N PHE A 101 -9.73 5.65 -15.93
CA PHE A 101 -11.05 5.05 -16.09
C PHE A 101 -12.19 6.07 -15.91
N ALA A 102 -12.01 7.09 -15.07
CA ALA A 102 -12.96 8.18 -14.95
C ALA A 102 -13.16 8.89 -16.29
N ASP A 103 -12.08 9.11 -17.04
CA ASP A 103 -12.14 9.72 -18.38
C ASP A 103 -12.82 8.81 -19.43
N MET A 104 -12.85 7.50 -19.21
CA MET A 104 -13.54 6.53 -20.07
C MET A 104 -15.05 6.46 -19.81
N ILE A 105 -15.50 6.85 -18.63
CA ILE A 105 -16.92 6.90 -18.24
C ILE A 105 -17.39 8.34 -18.47
N GLU A 106 -18.10 8.60 -19.56
CA GLU A 106 -18.43 9.96 -20.03
C GLU A 106 -18.98 10.90 -18.93
N GLY A 107 -18.32 12.05 -18.76
CA GLY A 107 -18.81 13.20 -17.99
C GLY A 107 -18.52 13.18 -16.49
N GLU A 108 -19.22 14.04 -15.73
CA GLU A 108 -19.05 14.19 -14.26
C GLU A 108 -19.36 12.90 -13.48
N LEU A 109 -20.12 11.98 -14.09
CA LEU A 109 -20.45 10.67 -13.55
C LEU A 109 -19.21 9.76 -13.41
N GLY A 110 -18.22 9.86 -14.30
CA GLY A 110 -17.01 9.03 -14.25
C GLY A 110 -16.16 9.29 -13.01
N ILE A 111 -16.03 10.55 -12.60
CA ILE A 111 -15.28 10.94 -11.39
C ILE A 111 -16.02 10.48 -10.13
N ILE A 112 -17.34 10.65 -10.09
CA ILE A 112 -18.15 10.19 -8.95
C ILE A 112 -18.08 8.66 -8.85
N ALA A 113 -18.23 7.98 -9.98
CA ALA A 113 -18.19 6.53 -10.05
C ALA A 113 -16.86 5.96 -9.55
N THR A 114 -15.73 6.59 -9.86
CA THR A 114 -14.37 6.13 -9.50
C THR A 114 -13.83 6.71 -8.18
N SER A 115 -14.58 7.62 -7.55
CA SER A 115 -14.17 8.28 -6.30
C SER A 115 -13.83 7.33 -5.15
N PRO A 116 -14.53 6.18 -4.94
CA PRO A 116 -14.11 5.21 -3.94
C PRO A 116 -12.67 4.70 -4.14
N THR A 117 -12.26 4.42 -5.38
CA THR A 117 -10.89 3.95 -5.68
C THR A 117 -9.85 5.06 -5.54
N ILE A 118 -10.19 6.30 -5.89
CA ILE A 118 -9.29 7.45 -5.65
C ILE A 118 -9.03 7.61 -4.14
N ILE A 119 -10.09 7.55 -3.33
CA ILE A 119 -9.98 7.60 -1.87
C ILE A 119 -9.17 6.40 -1.36
N ALA A 120 -9.40 5.20 -1.90
CA ALA A 120 -8.62 4.01 -1.56
C ALA A 120 -7.12 4.22 -1.82
N GLY A 121 -6.75 4.84 -2.94
CA GLY A 121 -5.36 5.17 -3.25
C GLY A 121 -4.75 6.14 -2.23
N ILE A 122 -5.47 7.18 -1.83
CA ILE A 122 -5.03 8.12 -0.77
C ILE A 122 -4.83 7.38 0.56
N VAL A 123 -5.79 6.54 0.96
CA VAL A 123 -5.71 5.76 2.18
C VAL A 123 -4.52 4.80 2.14
N THR A 124 -4.20 4.24 0.97
CA THR A 124 -3.04 3.36 0.77
C THR A 124 -1.72 4.12 0.93
N ILE A 125 -1.62 5.36 0.43
CA ILE A 125 -0.46 6.23 0.64
C ILE A 125 -0.29 6.51 2.14
N LEU A 126 -1.37 6.86 2.82
CA LEU A 126 -1.36 7.06 4.28
C LEU A 126 -0.94 5.79 5.02
N ALA A 127 -1.39 4.61 4.58
CA ALA A 127 -0.97 3.33 5.15
C ALA A 127 0.55 3.14 5.06
N GLY A 128 1.15 3.50 3.93
CA GLY A 128 2.60 3.51 3.72
C GLY A 128 3.33 4.47 4.65
N ILE A 129 2.84 5.71 4.78
CA ILE A 129 3.43 6.74 5.65
C ILE A 129 3.33 6.32 7.13
N VAL A 130 2.16 5.89 7.58
CA VAL A 130 1.93 5.43 8.96
C VAL A 130 2.81 4.22 9.28
N PHE A 131 3.00 3.31 8.33
CA PHE A 131 3.94 2.21 8.53
C PHE A 131 5.37 2.72 8.73
N ALA A 132 5.83 3.65 7.89
CA ALA A 132 7.17 4.22 7.99
C ALA A 132 7.42 4.91 9.34
N LEU A 133 6.39 5.55 9.91
CA LEU A 133 6.45 6.23 11.20
C LEU A 133 6.36 5.27 12.40
N ASP A 134 5.44 4.31 12.37
CA ASP A 134 5.19 3.38 13.48
C ASP A 134 6.21 2.24 13.54
N TYR A 135 6.79 1.83 12.40
CA TYR A 135 7.64 0.66 12.35
C TYR A 135 8.99 0.90 13.00
N ARG A 136 9.20 0.22 14.13
CA ARG A 136 10.43 0.32 14.92
C ARG A 136 11.54 -0.65 14.47
N GLY A 137 11.23 -1.69 13.69
CA GLY A 137 12.24 -2.64 13.20
C GLY A 137 12.92 -3.46 14.30
N PRO A 138 13.73 -4.46 13.92
CA PRO A 138 14.34 -5.37 14.89
C PRO A 138 15.48 -4.76 15.72
N TYR A 139 16.04 -3.62 15.31
CA TYR A 139 17.24 -3.03 15.92
C TYR A 139 16.94 -1.88 16.91
N THR A 140 15.68 -1.63 17.28
CA THR A 140 15.31 -0.51 18.18
C THR A 140 15.57 -0.70 19.67
N ARG A 141 16.24 -1.77 20.09
CA ARG A 141 16.85 -1.74 21.44
C ARG A 141 18.18 -1.01 21.35
N GLN A 142 18.13 0.30 21.47
CA GLN A 142 19.23 1.01 22.12
C GLN A 142 19.05 0.76 23.62
N ASP A 143 19.69 -0.30 24.11
CA ASP A 143 19.92 -0.46 25.53
C ASP A 143 20.92 0.65 25.92
N PHE A 144 20.44 1.63 26.70
CA PHE A 144 21.28 2.64 27.35
C PHE A 144 21.93 2.06 28.61
#